data_AF-Q8WR96-F1
#
_entry.id   AF-Q8WR96-F1
#
_cell.length_a   1.000
_cell.length_b   1.000
_cell.length_c   1.000
_cell.angle_alpha   90.00
_cell.angle_beta   90.00
_cell.angle_gamma   90.00
#
_symmetry.space_group_name_H-M   'P 1'
#
loop_
_entity.id
_entity.type
_entity.pdbx_description
1 polymer ?
#
loop_
_entity_poly.entity_id
_entity_poly.type
_entity_poly.pdbx_seq_one_letter_code
_entity_poly.pdbx_strand_id
1 'polypeptide(L)'
;MQQEIINAYQENLTSANDIYKKLNKKYTLKQIKDVLKNIDTNQIIGKKQENKDLEIPISAPQGSFQADLTFYEQFKRQNHGYSILLTIIEINTRFAYVFPLKDKSAQSILECLKELYRTEKDNFRSISSDEGSEFDNNLVKNFLDQNNIKYIFFNKQTNPNATSLIERFNRTIRDKISKYQSFHKQKNFIDELQKLVKTYNNTIHSQINMTPQKAKEKNFSNHTARQQKYTTLQKIDETFQINDFVRVFRKKKQFEKGQKNYTKNIYQIVAKDGNNFILQKFKDGKLQDKQIEKTAAYLQKVNISTLFSKQKTKKEISKKEVKKQTNLFKKLKREGIDLKNIIPDNKYLPPEQIHQEIEQLKKEKQEAIQLRNQLYVNLERDKDEEIEEKDEKQKYLTFYHNMKLLLKDFTDQLNTILNSKINTRKQFLEFNNYLIDDI
;
A
#
# COMPACT_ATOMS: atom_id res chain seq x y z
N MET A 1 -36.25 1.95 -4.44
CA MET A 1 -35.47 2.60 -3.36
C MET A 1 -33.99 2.74 -3.67
N GLN A 2 -33.16 1.69 -3.65
CA GLN A 2 -31.69 1.82 -3.80
C GLN A 2 -31.28 2.51 -5.11
N GLN A 3 -31.86 2.09 -6.24
CA GLN A 3 -31.55 2.68 -7.54
C GLN A 3 -31.94 4.16 -7.66
N GLU A 4 -33.08 4.56 -7.09
CA GLU A 4 -33.53 5.97 -7.08
C GLU A 4 -32.57 6.86 -6.28
N ILE A 5 -32.08 6.37 -5.13
CA ILE A 5 -31.10 7.09 -4.29
C ILE A 5 -29.75 7.20 -5.01
N ILE A 6 -29.32 6.15 -5.71
CA ILE A 6 -28.07 6.14 -6.48
C ILE A 6 -28.14 7.11 -7.66
N ASN A 7 -29.26 7.14 -8.40
CA ASN A 7 -29.45 8.07 -9.51
C ASN A 7 -29.40 9.53 -9.01
N ALA A 8 -30.08 9.84 -7.90
CA ALA A 8 -30.03 11.17 -7.29
C ALA A 8 -28.61 11.58 -6.84
N TYR A 9 -27.79 10.63 -6.38
CA TYR A 9 -26.37 10.85 -6.04
C TYR A 9 -25.50 11.10 -7.28
N GLN A 10 -25.81 10.46 -8.42
CA GLN A 10 -25.07 10.64 -9.68
C GLN A 10 -25.30 12.01 -10.33
N GLU A 11 -26.39 12.71 -9.98
CA GLU A 11 -26.71 14.06 -10.42
C GLU A 11 -26.00 15.16 -9.59
N ASN A 12 -24.79 14.88 -9.10
CA ASN A 12 -23.94 15.77 -8.28
C ASN A 12 -24.48 16.18 -6.90
N LEU A 13 -25.47 15.48 -6.34
CA LEU A 13 -25.88 15.69 -4.95
C LEU A 13 -25.02 14.85 -4.00
N THR A 14 -24.09 15.51 -3.31
CA THR A 14 -23.10 14.83 -2.46
C THR A 14 -23.55 14.58 -1.02
N SER A 15 -24.50 15.37 -0.51
CA SER A 15 -25.00 15.25 0.87
C SER A 15 -26.28 14.43 0.97
N ALA A 16 -26.36 13.58 1.99
CA ALA A 16 -27.57 12.81 2.32
C ALA A 16 -28.80 13.71 2.54
N ASN A 17 -28.59 14.94 3.03
CA ASN A 17 -29.67 15.91 3.25
C ASN A 17 -30.21 16.48 1.93
N ASP A 18 -29.36 16.66 0.92
CA ASP A 18 -29.77 17.19 -0.37
C ASP A 18 -30.55 16.15 -1.16
N ILE A 19 -30.12 14.89 -1.09
CA ILE A 19 -30.85 13.76 -1.65
C ILE A 19 -32.21 13.58 -0.94
N TYR A 20 -32.25 13.75 0.38
CA TYR A 20 -33.51 13.68 1.15
C TYR A 20 -34.52 14.76 0.73
N LYS A 21 -34.04 15.99 0.49
CA LYS A 21 -34.86 17.10 -0.03
C LYS A 21 -35.35 16.81 -1.45
N LYS A 22 -34.46 16.37 -2.36
CA LYS A 22 -34.80 16.11 -3.76
C LYS A 22 -35.78 14.96 -3.94
N LEU A 23 -35.67 13.92 -3.13
CA LEU A 23 -36.61 12.80 -3.14
C LEU A 23 -37.92 13.12 -2.39
N ASN A 24 -38.21 14.40 -2.09
CA ASN A 24 -39.42 14.87 -1.41
C ASN A 24 -39.72 14.09 -0.12
N LYS A 25 -38.68 13.76 0.66
CA LYS A 25 -38.79 12.99 1.92
C LYS A 25 -39.43 11.59 1.75
N LYS A 26 -39.46 11.03 0.53
CA LYS A 26 -39.98 9.69 0.21
C LYS A 26 -39.29 8.57 1.00
N TYR A 27 -38.03 8.77 1.41
CA TYR A 27 -37.25 7.83 2.22
C TYR A 27 -36.65 8.53 3.42
N THR A 28 -36.44 7.81 4.52
CA THR A 28 -35.80 8.36 5.74
C THR A 28 -34.33 8.69 5.49
N LEU A 29 -33.80 9.68 6.23
CA LEU A 29 -32.37 10.00 6.21
C LEU A 29 -31.48 8.80 6.56
N LYS A 30 -31.95 7.88 7.39
CA LYS A 30 -31.25 6.64 7.74
C LYS A 30 -31.10 5.73 6.52
N GLN A 31 -32.20 5.47 5.80
CA GLN A 31 -32.19 4.66 4.57
C GLN A 31 -31.28 5.26 3.50
N ILE A 32 -31.29 6.59 3.33
CA ILE A 32 -30.43 7.28 2.37
C ILE A 32 -28.95 7.11 2.77
N LYS A 33 -28.61 7.35 4.04
CA LYS A 33 -27.24 7.16 4.55
C LYS A 33 -26.75 5.72 4.38
N ASP A 34 -27.61 4.73 4.63
CA ASP A 34 -27.26 3.31 4.47
C ASP A 34 -26.97 2.95 3.01
N VAL A 35 -27.73 3.50 2.05
CA VAL A 35 -27.44 3.31 0.62
C VAL A 35 -26.14 4.01 0.22
N LEU A 36 -25.95 5.26 0.64
CA LEU A 36 -24.73 6.03 0.33
C LEU A 36 -23.47 5.37 0.91
N LYS A 37 -23.56 4.74 2.09
CA LYS A 37 -22.47 4.01 2.74
C LYS A 37 -21.97 2.81 1.91
N ASN A 38 -22.85 2.23 1.08
CA ASN A 38 -22.54 1.07 0.25
C ASN A 38 -22.05 1.44 -1.16
N ILE A 39 -22.04 2.72 -1.53
CA ILE A 39 -21.48 3.18 -2.81
C ILE A 39 -19.95 3.10 -2.77
N ASP A 40 -19.35 2.47 -3.78
CA ASP A 40 -17.89 2.25 -3.88
C ASP A 40 -17.06 3.51 -3.66
N THR A 41 -17.46 4.63 -4.28
CA THR A 41 -16.76 5.92 -4.15
C THR A 41 -16.71 6.39 -2.71
N ASN A 42 -17.84 6.30 -1.99
CA ASN A 42 -17.94 6.69 -0.59
C ASN A 42 -17.18 5.73 0.33
N GLN A 43 -17.12 4.44 0.01
CA GLN A 43 -16.30 3.48 0.74
C GLN A 43 -14.80 3.74 0.58
N ILE A 44 -14.35 4.16 -0.60
CA ILE A 44 -12.93 4.46 -0.85
C ILE A 44 -12.49 5.77 -0.18
N ILE A 45 -13.36 6.78 -0.18
CA ILE A 45 -13.10 8.12 0.36
C ILE A 45 -13.40 8.21 1.86
N GLY A 46 -14.18 7.27 2.40
CA GLY A 46 -14.63 7.23 3.78
C GLY A 46 -13.49 7.44 4.79
N LYS A 47 -13.83 8.04 5.94
CA LYS A 47 -12.87 8.20 7.04
C LYS A 47 -12.62 6.84 7.70
N LYS A 48 -11.45 6.69 8.32
CA LYS A 48 -11.18 5.53 9.18
C LYS A 48 -12.28 5.48 10.24
N GLN A 49 -12.90 4.32 10.48
CA GLN A 49 -13.63 4.16 11.72
C GLN A 49 -12.62 4.26 12.85
N GLU A 50 -12.71 5.33 13.63
CA GLU A 50 -11.97 5.42 14.88
C GLU A 50 -12.61 4.41 15.81
N ASN A 51 -11.92 3.30 16.05
CA ASN A 51 -12.07 2.62 17.32
C ASN A 51 -11.56 3.62 18.37
N LYS A 52 -12.47 4.44 18.88
CA LYS A 52 -12.28 5.03 20.20
C LYS A 52 -12.07 3.82 21.11
N ASP A 53 -10.98 3.88 21.87
CA ASP A 53 -10.55 2.85 22.80
C ASP A 53 -9.69 1.75 22.14
N LEU A 54 -8.37 1.96 22.12
CA LEU A 54 -7.45 1.48 23.17
C LEU A 54 -6.00 1.61 22.72
N GLU A 55 -5.31 2.64 23.19
CA GLU A 55 -3.86 2.53 23.34
C GLU A 55 -3.61 1.43 24.39
N ILE A 56 -3.26 0.23 23.93
CA ILE A 56 -2.75 -0.80 24.82
C ILE A 56 -1.31 -0.38 25.13
N PRO A 57 -1.00 0.09 26.35
CA PRO A 57 0.37 0.39 26.70
C PRO A 57 1.22 -0.87 26.54
N ILE A 58 2.39 -0.72 25.91
CA ILE A 58 3.38 -1.78 25.84
C ILE A 58 3.77 -2.14 27.28
N SER A 59 3.51 -3.40 27.64
CA SER A 59 3.81 -4.00 28.93
C SER A 59 4.23 -5.44 28.68
N ALA A 60 5.12 -5.93 29.53
CA ALA A 60 5.76 -7.23 29.45
C ALA A 60 5.81 -7.85 30.85
N PRO A 61 6.18 -9.13 31.03
CA PRO A 61 6.46 -9.68 32.36
C PRO A 61 7.41 -8.77 33.14
N GLN A 62 7.27 -8.76 34.47
CA GLN A 62 8.19 -8.00 35.32
C GLN A 62 9.63 -8.39 35.01
N GLY A 63 10.52 -7.40 34.93
CA GLY A 63 11.91 -7.67 34.64
C GLY A 63 12.24 -7.88 33.17
N SER A 64 11.38 -7.37 32.29
CA SER A 64 11.62 -7.38 30.85
C SER A 64 12.24 -6.06 30.41
N PHE A 65 13.43 -6.15 29.84
CA PHE A 65 14.20 -5.01 29.37
C PHE A 65 14.25 -4.98 27.86
N GLN A 66 14.41 -3.78 27.32
CA GLN A 66 14.67 -3.56 25.92
C GLN A 66 15.97 -2.77 25.76
N ALA A 67 16.79 -3.10 24.79
CA ALA A 67 18.07 -2.47 24.50
C ALA A 67 18.19 -2.05 23.03
N ASP A 68 18.96 -0.98 22.80
CA ASP A 68 19.26 -0.41 21.48
C ASP A 68 20.61 0.32 21.53
N LEU A 69 21.24 0.50 20.38
CA LEU A 69 22.49 1.25 20.23
C LEU A 69 22.22 2.56 19.50
N THR A 70 22.74 3.66 20.04
CA THR A 70 22.66 4.97 19.40
C THR A 70 24.05 5.56 19.18
N PHE A 71 24.25 6.19 18.01
CA PHE A 71 25.56 6.61 17.53
C PHE A 71 25.72 8.14 17.55
N TYR A 72 26.90 8.58 17.97
CA TYR A 72 27.34 9.97 18.16
C TYR A 72 28.79 10.16 17.68
N GLU A 73 29.17 9.50 16.58
CA GLU A 73 30.53 9.52 16.01
C GLU A 73 31.06 10.95 15.77
N GLN A 74 30.18 11.89 15.40
CA GLN A 74 30.53 13.29 15.20
C GLN A 74 31.09 14.01 16.45
N PHE A 75 30.88 13.45 17.64
CA PHE A 75 31.34 14.01 18.90
C PHE A 75 32.42 13.16 19.58
N LYS A 76 32.90 12.09 18.94
CA LYS A 76 33.85 11.12 19.53
C LYS A 76 35.07 11.77 20.18
N ARG A 77 35.68 12.75 19.50
CA ARG A 77 36.87 13.46 20.00
C ARG A 77 36.57 14.26 21.26
N GLN A 78 35.44 14.98 21.28
CA GLN A 78 35.04 15.81 22.43
C GLN A 78 34.52 14.97 23.59
N ASN A 79 33.99 13.78 23.31
CA ASN A 79 33.46 12.82 24.26
C ASN A 79 34.51 11.81 24.74
N HIS A 80 35.80 12.18 24.82
CA HIS A 80 36.86 11.30 25.34
C HIS A 80 36.96 9.92 24.65
N GLY A 81 36.63 9.86 23.36
CA GLY A 81 36.63 8.63 22.56
C GLY A 81 35.33 7.83 22.60
N TYR A 82 34.35 8.23 23.42
CA TYR A 82 33.01 7.62 23.43
C TYR A 82 32.18 8.11 22.23
N SER A 83 31.65 7.19 21.45
CA SER A 83 30.85 7.51 20.25
C SER A 83 29.53 6.75 20.18
N ILE A 84 29.29 5.81 21.08
CA ILE A 84 28.11 4.95 21.09
C ILE A 84 27.47 5.04 22.47
N LEU A 85 26.15 5.04 22.53
CA LEU A 85 25.40 4.84 23.78
C LEU A 85 24.58 3.56 23.66
N LEU A 86 24.81 2.63 24.57
CA LEU A 86 23.92 1.50 24.82
C LEU A 86 22.80 1.99 25.73
N THR A 87 21.59 2.07 25.18
CA THR A 87 20.40 2.43 25.93
C THR A 87 19.64 1.17 26.30
N ILE A 88 19.19 1.09 27.55
CA ILE A 88 18.40 -0.04 28.05
C ILE A 88 17.25 0.53 28.87
N ILE A 89 16.04 0.02 28.65
CA ILE A 89 14.84 0.48 29.37
C ILE A 89 14.05 -0.73 29.89
N GLU A 90 13.68 -0.71 31.17
CA GLU A 90 12.73 -1.69 31.70
C GLU A 90 11.34 -1.32 31.22
N ILE A 91 10.66 -2.31 30.64
CA ILE A 91 9.42 -2.08 29.92
C ILE A 91 8.39 -1.47 30.86
N ASN A 92 7.99 -2.09 31.97
CA ASN A 92 6.80 -1.65 32.71
C ASN A 92 6.94 -0.29 33.42
N THR A 93 8.09 -0.06 34.04
CA THR A 93 8.44 1.12 34.84
C THR A 93 8.96 2.27 33.98
N ARG A 94 9.37 2.00 32.72
CA ARG A 94 10.07 2.95 31.85
C ARG A 94 11.41 3.44 32.41
N PHE A 95 11.96 2.74 33.41
CA PHE A 95 13.23 3.12 34.00
C PHE A 95 14.36 2.83 33.02
N ALA A 96 15.18 3.84 32.73
CA ALA A 96 16.21 3.75 31.71
C ALA A 96 17.64 3.81 32.27
N TYR A 97 18.50 3.05 31.64
CA TYR A 97 19.95 2.98 31.79
C TYR A 97 20.62 3.41 30.49
N VAL A 98 21.73 4.12 30.60
CA VAL A 98 22.53 4.51 29.44
C VAL A 98 24.01 4.32 29.76
N PHE A 99 24.67 3.50 28.96
CA PHE A 99 26.10 3.21 29.08
C PHE A 99 26.85 3.80 27.88
N PRO A 100 27.83 4.69 28.08
CA PRO A 100 28.66 5.18 27.00
C PRO A 100 29.72 4.14 26.62
N LEU A 101 29.87 3.91 25.31
CA LEU A 101 30.77 2.92 24.72
C LEU A 101 31.73 3.58 23.71
N LYS A 102 32.98 3.10 23.67
CA LYS A 102 34.01 3.51 22.70
C LYS A 102 33.96 2.69 21.40
N ASP A 103 33.41 1.49 21.48
CA ASP A 103 33.25 0.53 20.39
C ASP A 103 31.98 -0.29 20.59
N LYS A 104 31.56 -1.00 19.55
CA LYS A 104 30.39 -1.88 19.53
C LYS A 104 30.74 -3.37 19.72
N SER A 105 31.91 -3.67 20.30
CA SER A 105 32.32 -5.06 20.48
C SER A 105 31.38 -5.78 21.45
N ALA A 106 31.20 -7.08 21.24
CA ALA A 106 30.41 -7.91 22.14
C ALA A 106 30.95 -7.91 23.58
N GLN A 107 32.27 -7.73 23.76
CA GLN A 107 32.89 -7.62 25.08
C GLN A 107 32.45 -6.34 25.80
N SER A 108 32.50 -5.19 25.12
CA SER A 108 32.04 -3.91 25.68
C SER A 108 30.58 -3.95 26.08
N ILE A 109 29.72 -4.55 25.24
CA ILE A 109 28.30 -4.75 25.54
C ILE A 109 28.12 -5.70 26.74
N LEU A 110 28.85 -6.80 26.79
CA LEU A 110 28.80 -7.78 27.87
C LEU A 110 29.13 -7.16 29.23
N GLU A 111 30.16 -6.31 29.31
CA GLU A 111 30.51 -5.64 30.57
C GLU A 111 29.39 -4.71 31.07
N CYS A 112 28.71 -3.99 30.17
CA CYS A 112 27.53 -3.21 30.53
C CYS A 112 26.35 -4.09 30.98
N LEU A 113 26.12 -5.24 30.33
CA LEU A 113 25.08 -6.17 30.73
C LEU A 113 25.38 -6.81 32.11
N LYS A 114 26.65 -7.08 32.42
CA LYS A 114 27.07 -7.52 33.76
C LYS A 114 26.82 -6.43 34.80
N GLU A 115 27.10 -5.16 34.49
CA GLU A 115 26.79 -4.04 35.37
C GLU A 115 25.29 -3.90 35.62
N LEU A 116 24.48 -4.00 34.57
CA LEU A 116 23.02 -4.04 34.68
C LEU A 116 22.57 -5.22 35.55
N TYR A 117 23.10 -6.42 35.32
CA TYR A 117 22.77 -7.60 36.10
C TYR A 117 23.11 -7.44 37.58
N ARG A 118 24.24 -6.80 37.92
CA ARG A 118 24.57 -6.48 39.33
C ARG A 118 23.56 -5.52 39.94
N THR A 119 23.11 -4.54 39.17
CA THR A 119 22.17 -3.49 39.63
C THR A 119 20.74 -3.99 39.74
N GLU A 120 20.32 -4.86 38.82
CA GLU A 120 18.94 -5.35 38.64
C GLU A 120 18.81 -6.82 39.00
N LYS A 121 19.72 -7.41 39.78
CA LYS A 121 19.90 -8.86 39.96
C LYS A 121 18.60 -9.66 40.07
N ASP A 122 17.70 -9.25 40.96
CA ASP A 122 16.44 -9.97 41.21
C ASP A 122 15.34 -9.66 40.17
N ASN A 123 15.55 -8.62 39.37
CA ASN A 123 14.60 -8.11 38.40
C ASN A 123 15.04 -8.37 36.95
N PHE A 124 16.30 -8.68 36.64
CA PHE A 124 16.73 -8.85 35.25
C PHE A 124 16.37 -10.24 34.72
N ARG A 125 15.20 -10.37 34.09
CA ARG A 125 14.64 -11.68 33.65
C ARG A 125 14.68 -11.88 32.15
N SER A 126 14.54 -10.81 31.38
CA SER A 126 14.71 -10.87 29.93
C SER A 126 15.24 -9.57 29.37
N ILE A 127 15.93 -9.68 28.23
CA ILE A 127 16.34 -8.55 27.42
C ILE A 127 15.90 -8.76 25.99
N SER A 128 15.53 -7.68 25.33
CA SER A 128 15.11 -7.68 23.94
C SER A 128 15.87 -6.63 23.16
N SER A 129 16.27 -6.95 21.93
CA SER A 129 16.87 -5.99 21.00
C SER A 129 16.33 -6.23 19.60
N ASP A 130 16.61 -5.29 18.69
CA ASP A 130 16.38 -5.53 17.27
C ASP A 130 17.47 -6.46 16.68
N GLU A 131 17.24 -6.83 15.42
CA GLU A 131 18.08 -7.73 14.63
C GLU A 131 19.38 -7.02 14.24
N GLY A 132 20.27 -6.89 15.23
CA GLY A 132 21.64 -6.41 15.09
C GLY A 132 22.62 -7.50 15.52
N SER A 133 23.66 -7.73 14.70
CA SER A 133 24.75 -8.68 14.96
C SER A 133 25.46 -8.47 16.31
N GLU A 134 25.34 -7.27 16.88
CA GLU A 134 26.03 -6.83 18.09
C GLU A 134 25.53 -7.54 19.36
N PHE A 135 24.24 -7.90 19.42
CA PHE A 135 23.65 -8.65 20.53
C PHE A 135 23.50 -10.15 20.22
N ASP A 136 23.62 -10.53 18.95
CA ASP A 136 23.57 -11.91 18.47
C ASP A 136 24.96 -12.59 18.48
N ASN A 137 25.70 -12.47 19.58
CA ASN A 137 27.01 -13.11 19.76
C ASN A 137 26.98 -14.14 20.89
N ASN A 138 27.70 -15.25 20.72
CA ASN A 138 27.88 -16.32 21.70
C ASN A 138 28.33 -15.79 23.07
N LEU A 139 29.16 -14.75 23.16
CA LEU A 139 29.58 -14.17 24.45
C LEU A 139 28.40 -13.63 25.26
N VAL A 140 27.50 -12.89 24.61
CA VAL A 140 26.31 -12.33 25.25
C VAL A 140 25.31 -13.44 25.54
N LYS A 141 25.06 -14.34 24.59
CA LYS A 141 24.15 -15.49 24.78
C LYS A 141 24.57 -16.36 25.95
N ASN A 142 25.83 -16.77 26.01
CA ASN A 142 26.36 -17.59 27.10
C ASN A 142 26.16 -16.94 28.47
N PHE A 143 26.41 -15.63 28.58
CA PHE A 143 26.17 -14.91 29.83
C PHE A 143 24.69 -14.87 30.21
N LEU A 144 23.81 -14.59 29.25
CA LEU A 144 22.36 -14.56 29.50
C LEU A 144 21.84 -15.94 29.91
N ASP A 145 22.25 -17.00 29.20
CA ASP A 145 21.87 -18.39 29.48
C ASP A 145 22.37 -18.85 30.86
N GLN A 146 23.63 -18.58 31.20
CA GLN A 146 24.21 -18.91 32.52
C GLN A 146 23.46 -18.25 33.68
N ASN A 147 22.86 -17.08 33.46
CA ASN A 147 22.14 -16.33 34.48
C ASN A 147 20.61 -16.50 34.37
N ASN A 148 20.12 -17.43 33.54
CA ASN A 148 18.70 -17.68 33.28
C ASN A 148 17.94 -16.43 32.80
N ILE A 149 18.59 -15.60 31.98
CA ILE A 149 18.01 -14.39 31.40
C ILE A 149 17.58 -14.70 29.98
N LYS A 150 16.29 -14.55 29.70
CA LYS A 150 15.77 -14.84 28.36
C LYS A 150 16.15 -13.74 27.38
N TYR A 151 16.79 -14.11 26.27
CA TYR A 151 16.99 -13.20 25.15
C TYR A 151 15.80 -13.27 24.17
N ILE A 152 15.24 -12.11 23.80
CA ILE A 152 14.07 -12.02 22.92
C ILE A 152 14.43 -11.17 21.70
N PHE A 153 14.35 -11.78 20.52
CA PHE A 153 14.54 -11.08 19.26
C PHE A 153 13.20 -10.54 18.74
N PHE A 154 13.20 -9.27 18.31
CA PHE A 154 12.05 -8.69 17.62
C PHE A 154 12.34 -8.50 16.13
N ASN A 155 11.61 -9.25 15.29
CA ASN A 155 11.58 -8.97 13.87
C ASN A 155 10.68 -7.73 13.62
N LYS A 156 11.30 -6.63 13.19
CA LYS A 156 10.61 -5.35 12.91
C LYS A 156 9.56 -5.47 11.79
N GLN A 157 9.66 -6.46 10.90
CA GLN A 157 8.68 -6.69 9.83
C GLN A 157 7.38 -7.29 10.37
N THR A 158 7.47 -8.15 11.38
CA THR A 158 6.30 -8.82 11.97
C THR A 158 5.72 -8.03 13.13
N ASN A 159 6.55 -7.35 13.93
CA ASN A 159 6.12 -6.57 15.09
C ASN A 159 6.73 -5.16 15.12
N PRO A 160 6.29 -4.25 14.23
CA PRO A 160 6.85 -2.90 14.12
C PRO A 160 6.66 -2.04 15.39
N ASN A 161 5.71 -2.38 16.25
CA ASN A 161 5.46 -1.64 17.48
C ASN A 161 6.26 -2.18 18.68
N ALA A 162 6.87 -3.37 18.58
CA ALA A 162 7.61 -3.97 19.68
C ALA A 162 8.81 -3.12 20.09
N THR A 163 9.43 -2.40 19.13
CA THR A 163 10.59 -1.55 19.41
C THR A 163 10.26 -0.11 19.78
N SER A 164 9.00 0.30 19.70
CA SER A 164 8.61 1.71 19.79
C SER A 164 8.90 2.37 21.16
N LEU A 165 9.04 1.58 22.23
CA LEU A 165 9.31 2.07 23.57
C LEU A 165 10.74 2.60 23.68
N ILE A 166 11.75 1.79 23.32
CA ILE A 166 13.14 2.25 23.33
C ILE A 166 13.40 3.33 22.29
N GLU A 167 12.77 3.26 21.12
CA GLU A 167 12.90 4.31 20.10
C GLU A 167 12.43 5.67 20.62
N ARG A 168 11.32 5.68 21.39
CA ARG A 168 10.81 6.90 22.04
C ARG A 168 11.77 7.39 23.14
N PHE A 169 12.35 6.49 23.92
CA PHE A 169 13.38 6.85 24.90
C PHE A 169 14.62 7.45 24.22
N ASN A 170 15.12 6.82 23.16
CA ASN A 170 16.29 7.28 22.39
C ASN A 170 16.09 8.67 21.81
N ARG A 171 14.88 8.97 21.32
CA ARG A 171 14.53 10.34 20.91
C ARG A 171 14.59 11.32 22.09
N THR A 172 14.06 10.92 23.25
CA THR A 172 13.98 11.79 24.44
C THR A 172 15.36 12.11 25.00
N ILE A 173 16.25 11.12 25.11
CA ILE A 173 17.62 11.35 25.59
C ILE A 173 18.43 12.17 24.59
N ARG A 174 18.25 11.93 23.28
CA ARG A 174 18.87 12.75 22.23
C ARG A 174 18.45 14.22 22.34
N ASP A 175 17.15 14.49 22.53
CA ASP A 175 16.66 15.86 22.70
C ASP A 175 17.25 16.53 23.95
N LYS A 176 17.39 15.78 25.06
CA LYS A 176 18.04 16.29 26.28
C LYS A 176 19.52 16.61 26.06
N ILE A 177 20.26 15.72 25.40
CA ILE A 177 21.66 15.93 25.04
C ILE A 177 21.80 17.18 24.14
N SER A 178 20.99 17.30 23.08
CA SER A 178 21.03 18.44 22.17
C SER A 178 20.73 19.78 22.85
N LYS A 179 19.79 19.78 23.80
CA LYS A 179 19.47 20.98 24.62
C LYS A 179 20.64 21.35 25.52
N TYR A 180 21.24 20.38 26.20
CA TYR A 180 22.43 20.59 27.03
C TYR A 180 23.58 21.18 26.21
N GLN A 181 23.91 20.56 25.07
CA GLN A 181 24.98 21.01 24.20
C GLN A 181 24.74 22.45 23.68
N SER A 182 23.51 22.76 23.29
CA SER A 182 23.12 24.10 22.82
C SER A 182 23.23 25.16 23.91
N PHE A 183 22.74 24.86 25.12
CA PHE A 183 22.71 25.80 26.24
C PHE A 183 24.12 26.10 26.77
N HIS A 184 24.93 25.06 26.98
CA HIS A 184 26.30 25.21 27.49
C HIS A 184 27.33 25.54 26.41
N LYS A 185 26.94 25.49 25.13
CA LYS A 185 27.83 25.62 23.96
C LYS A 185 29.01 24.64 24.00
N GLN A 186 28.79 23.46 24.56
CA GLN A 186 29.79 22.41 24.70
C GLN A 186 29.35 21.16 23.95
N LYS A 187 30.29 20.51 23.28
CA LYS A 187 30.03 19.26 22.53
C LYS A 187 30.19 18.02 23.39
N ASN A 188 31.00 18.07 24.44
CA ASN A 188 31.13 16.97 25.39
C ASN A 188 29.84 16.85 26.20
N PHE A 189 29.15 15.73 26.08
CA PHE A 189 27.95 15.44 26.89
C PHE A 189 28.14 14.23 27.82
N ILE A 190 29.25 13.51 27.71
CA ILE A 190 29.49 12.28 28.47
C ILE A 190 29.58 12.59 29.97
N ASP A 191 30.23 13.68 30.33
CA ASP A 191 30.42 14.09 31.73
C ASP A 191 29.09 14.40 32.44
N GLU A 192 28.07 14.80 31.68
CA GLU A 192 26.73 15.12 32.20
C GLU A 192 25.68 14.06 31.86
N LEU A 193 26.07 12.99 31.15
CA LEU A 193 25.15 11.96 30.64
C LEU A 193 24.31 11.35 31.77
N GLN A 194 24.95 10.97 32.87
CA GLN A 194 24.24 10.36 34.00
C GLN A 194 23.26 11.34 34.67
N LYS A 195 23.56 12.65 34.69
CA LYS A 195 22.61 13.65 35.20
C LYS A 195 21.40 13.76 34.29
N LEU A 196 21.59 13.76 32.96
CA LEU A 196 20.48 13.79 31.99
C LEU A 196 19.57 12.56 32.11
N VAL A 197 20.16 11.37 32.29
CA VAL A 197 19.41 10.12 32.53
C VAL A 197 18.65 10.18 33.85
N LYS A 198 19.29 10.66 34.93
CA LYS A 198 18.62 10.89 36.21
C LYS A 198 17.45 11.86 36.08
N THR A 199 17.60 12.94 35.32
CA THR A 199 16.48 13.86 35.04
C THR A 199 15.34 13.15 34.32
N TYR A 200 15.63 12.30 33.33
CA TYR A 200 14.60 11.50 32.67
C TYR A 200 13.86 10.59 33.66
N ASN A 201 14.59 9.80 34.44
CA ASN A 201 14.01 8.85 35.40
C ASN A 201 13.20 9.54 36.52
N ASN A 202 13.41 10.84 36.76
CA ASN A 202 12.67 11.65 37.72
C ASN A 202 11.62 12.58 37.10
N THR A 203 11.40 12.52 35.79
CA THR A 203 10.33 13.28 35.11
C THR A 203 9.06 12.43 35.03
N ILE A 204 7.88 13.03 35.25
CA ILE A 204 6.60 12.31 35.14
C ILE A 204 6.42 11.82 33.71
N HIS A 205 6.18 10.52 33.55
CA HIS A 205 5.94 9.90 32.26
C HIS A 205 4.44 9.66 32.06
N SER A 206 3.86 10.27 31.02
CA SER A 206 2.40 10.33 30.80
C SER A 206 1.70 8.97 30.73
N GLN A 207 2.37 7.92 30.25
CA GLN A 207 1.74 6.58 30.19
C GLN A 207 1.65 5.86 31.54
N ILE A 208 2.53 6.19 32.50
CA ILE A 208 2.55 5.55 33.83
C ILE A 208 2.06 6.50 34.93
N ASN A 209 1.77 7.76 34.58
CA ASN A 209 1.30 8.82 35.48
C ASN A 209 2.17 9.03 36.75
N MET A 210 3.45 8.64 36.68
CA MET A 210 4.45 8.84 37.72
C MET A 210 5.85 8.91 37.11
N THR A 211 6.87 9.13 37.93
CA THR A 211 8.25 9.10 37.47
C THR A 211 8.72 7.64 37.35
N PRO A 212 9.58 7.31 36.37
CA PRO A 212 10.18 5.97 36.29
C PRO A 212 10.86 5.51 37.58
N GLN A 213 11.53 6.42 38.30
CA GLN A 213 12.13 6.17 39.61
C GLN A 213 11.10 5.66 40.63
N LYS A 214 9.96 6.37 40.77
CA LYS A 214 8.89 5.96 41.70
C LYS A 214 8.24 4.65 41.28
N ALA A 215 8.09 4.41 39.97
CA ALA A 215 7.57 3.16 39.45
C ALA A 215 8.49 1.98 39.78
N LYS A 216 9.81 2.16 39.64
CA LYS A 216 10.83 1.18 40.01
C LYS A 216 10.77 0.85 41.50
N GLU A 217 10.77 1.85 42.38
CA GLU A 217 10.70 1.67 43.83
C GLU A 217 9.45 0.92 44.30
N LYS A 218 8.32 1.11 43.60
CA LYS A 218 7.05 0.45 43.90
C LYS A 218 6.93 -0.96 43.32
N ASN A 219 7.96 -1.50 42.67
CA ASN A 219 7.89 -2.74 41.88
C ASN A 219 6.67 -2.72 40.93
N PHE A 220 6.44 -1.59 40.27
CA PHE A 220 5.23 -1.34 39.52
C PHE A 220 5.10 -2.32 38.35
N SER A 221 4.14 -3.24 38.45
CA SER A 221 3.82 -4.19 37.39
C SER A 221 2.54 -3.75 36.67
N ASN A 222 2.70 -3.17 35.48
CA ASN A 222 1.59 -2.93 34.55
C ASN A 222 0.99 -4.23 33.98
N HIS A 223 1.59 -5.39 34.29
CA HIS A 223 1.21 -6.69 33.76
C HIS A 223 -0.20 -7.11 34.21
N THR A 224 -0.62 -6.76 35.42
CA THR A 224 -1.95 -7.11 35.95
C THR A 224 -3.06 -6.28 35.32
N ALA A 225 -2.85 -4.97 35.15
CA ALA A 225 -3.77 -4.09 34.43
C ALA A 225 -3.90 -4.51 32.96
N ARG A 226 -2.81 -4.98 32.34
CA ARG A 226 -2.84 -5.56 30.98
C ARG A 226 -3.54 -6.90 30.93
N GLN A 227 -3.33 -7.84 31.86
CA GLN A 227 -4.07 -9.10 31.87
C GLN A 227 -5.57 -8.86 32.03
N GLN A 228 -5.99 -8.05 32.99
CA GLN A 228 -7.40 -7.72 33.22
C GLN A 228 -8.04 -7.00 32.02
N LYS A 229 -7.29 -6.08 31.38
CA LYS A 229 -7.78 -5.38 30.17
C LYS A 229 -7.73 -6.28 28.94
N TYR A 230 -6.75 -7.19 28.79
CA TYR A 230 -6.72 -8.19 27.72
C TYR A 230 -7.82 -9.23 27.85
N THR A 231 -8.14 -9.73 29.04
CA THR A 231 -9.32 -10.62 29.23
C THR A 231 -10.62 -9.86 28.94
N THR A 232 -10.71 -8.58 29.31
CA THR A 232 -11.88 -7.74 28.97
C THR A 232 -11.96 -7.45 27.45
N LEU A 233 -10.82 -7.39 26.76
CA LEU A 233 -10.68 -7.13 25.31
C LEU A 233 -10.61 -8.36 24.42
N GLN A 234 -10.52 -9.55 25.01
CA GLN A 234 -10.82 -10.83 24.38
C GLN A 234 -12.33 -11.05 24.21
N LYS A 235 -13.17 -10.03 24.41
CA LYS A 235 -14.37 -9.95 23.57
C LYS A 235 -13.88 -9.87 22.13
N ILE A 236 -13.79 -11.05 21.51
CA ILE A 236 -13.65 -11.25 20.08
C ILE A 236 -14.43 -10.13 19.40
N ASP A 237 -13.76 -9.35 18.56
CA ASP A 237 -14.47 -8.42 17.69
C ASP A 237 -15.36 -9.26 16.77
N GLU A 238 -16.62 -9.46 17.18
CA GLU A 238 -17.66 -10.20 16.46
C GLU A 238 -18.17 -9.44 15.24
N THR A 239 -17.68 -8.20 15.01
CA THR A 239 -18.11 -7.34 13.90
C THR A 239 -17.80 -7.98 12.54
N PHE A 240 -16.76 -8.81 12.46
CA PHE A 240 -16.32 -9.46 11.21
C PHE A 240 -16.27 -10.98 11.35
N GLN A 241 -16.80 -11.67 10.36
CA GLN A 241 -16.85 -13.13 10.28
C GLN A 241 -15.99 -13.65 9.13
N ILE A 242 -15.58 -14.92 9.21
CA ILE A 242 -14.92 -15.61 8.09
C ILE A 242 -15.87 -15.55 6.89
N ASN A 243 -15.32 -15.28 5.70
CA ASN A 243 -16.00 -15.00 4.44
C ASN A 243 -16.60 -13.60 4.27
N ASP A 244 -16.48 -12.71 5.25
CA ASP A 244 -16.83 -11.30 5.03
C ASP A 244 -15.91 -10.67 3.99
N PHE A 245 -16.49 -9.81 3.14
CA PHE A 245 -15.74 -9.00 2.19
C PHE A 245 -15.45 -7.63 2.77
N VAL A 246 -14.20 -7.19 2.63
CA VAL A 246 -13.68 -5.98 3.27
C VAL A 246 -12.77 -5.18 2.34
N ARG A 247 -12.74 -3.86 2.54
CA ARG A 247 -11.67 -2.97 2.05
C ARG A 247 -10.68 -2.70 3.16
N VAL A 248 -9.42 -2.51 2.80
CA VAL A 248 -8.34 -2.27 3.76
C VAL A 248 -7.97 -0.79 3.78
N PHE A 249 -7.81 -0.22 4.96
CA PHE A 249 -7.37 1.17 5.12
C PHE A 249 -5.92 1.34 4.65
N ARG A 250 -5.67 2.34 3.81
CA ARG A 250 -4.36 2.65 3.23
C ARG A 250 -3.54 3.50 4.19
N LYS A 251 -2.29 3.11 4.43
CA LYS A 251 -1.29 4.02 5.00
C LYS A 251 -0.89 5.02 3.91
N LYS A 252 -1.15 6.31 4.14
CA LYS A 252 -0.71 7.38 3.24
C LYS A 252 0.80 7.56 3.34
N LYS A 253 1.47 7.80 2.22
CA LYS A 253 2.88 8.21 2.23
C LYS A 253 3.00 9.65 2.76
N GLN A 254 4.17 9.99 3.30
CA GLN A 254 4.47 11.36 3.70
C GLN A 254 4.25 12.29 2.50
N PHE A 255 3.47 13.37 2.69
CA PHE A 255 3.06 14.32 1.64
C PHE A 255 2.06 13.82 0.57
N GLU A 256 1.49 12.60 0.70
CA GLU A 256 0.46 12.12 -0.23
C GLU A 256 -0.84 12.93 -0.09
N LYS A 257 -1.09 13.83 -1.06
CA LYS A 257 -2.34 14.59 -1.17
C LYS A 257 -3.45 13.71 -1.75
N GLY A 258 -4.62 13.69 -1.10
CA GLY A 258 -5.81 12.99 -1.61
C GLY A 258 -6.67 12.33 -0.52
N GLN A 259 -7.94 12.12 -0.84
CA GLN A 259 -8.95 11.62 0.10
C GLN A 259 -9.18 10.08 0.04
N LYS A 260 -8.47 9.34 -0.84
CA LYS A 260 -8.64 7.88 -1.01
C LYS A 260 -8.01 7.12 0.15
N ASN A 261 -8.79 6.93 1.21
CA ASN A 261 -8.34 6.35 2.48
C ASN A 261 -8.37 4.82 2.50
N TYR A 262 -9.20 4.16 1.69
CA TYR A 262 -9.27 2.70 1.60
C TYR A 262 -8.82 2.15 0.24
N THR A 263 -8.51 0.85 0.18
CA THR A 263 -8.11 0.17 -1.06
C THR A 263 -9.23 0.09 -2.08
N LYS A 264 -8.89 0.27 -3.37
CA LYS A 264 -9.81 -0.03 -4.48
C LYS A 264 -10.13 -1.53 -4.58
N ASN A 265 -9.18 -2.39 -4.22
CA ASN A 265 -9.37 -3.84 -4.20
C ASN A 265 -10.22 -4.25 -3.00
N ILE A 266 -11.04 -5.28 -3.21
CA ILE A 266 -11.82 -5.97 -2.19
C ILE A 266 -11.04 -7.21 -1.76
N TYR A 267 -11.13 -7.57 -0.49
CA TYR A 267 -10.54 -8.76 0.09
C TYR A 267 -11.61 -9.58 0.80
N GLN A 268 -11.41 -10.89 0.89
CA GLN A 268 -12.23 -11.80 1.70
C GLN A 268 -11.44 -12.22 2.93
N ILE A 269 -12.09 -12.26 4.09
CA ILE A 269 -11.52 -12.83 5.32
C ILE A 269 -11.52 -14.35 5.16
N VAL A 270 -10.33 -14.96 5.14
CA VAL A 270 -10.17 -16.42 4.98
C VAL A 270 -9.92 -17.13 6.30
N ALA A 271 -9.34 -16.43 7.27
CA ALA A 271 -9.06 -16.99 8.59
C ALA A 271 -8.89 -15.87 9.62
N LYS A 272 -8.93 -16.26 10.90
CA LYS A 272 -8.73 -15.38 12.04
C LYS A 272 -7.61 -15.97 12.91
N ASP A 273 -6.66 -15.12 13.27
CA ASP A 273 -5.56 -15.46 14.18
C ASP A 273 -5.49 -14.42 15.30
N GLY A 274 -5.95 -14.79 16.50
CA GLY A 274 -6.13 -13.87 17.62
C GLY A 274 -7.01 -12.66 17.26
N ASN A 275 -6.42 -11.45 17.30
CA ASN A 275 -7.08 -10.19 16.92
C ASN A 275 -6.83 -9.77 15.45
N ASN A 276 -6.10 -10.58 14.69
CA ASN A 276 -5.82 -10.35 13.28
C ASN A 276 -6.75 -11.18 12.39
N PHE A 277 -7.07 -10.63 11.22
CA PHE A 277 -7.76 -11.32 10.15
C PHE A 277 -6.80 -11.52 8.98
N ILE A 278 -6.77 -12.76 8.47
CA ILE A 278 -6.02 -13.14 7.27
C ILE A 278 -6.95 -12.88 6.09
N LEU A 279 -6.47 -12.06 5.14
CA LEU A 279 -7.25 -11.59 4.00
C LEU A 279 -6.63 -12.04 2.69
N GLN A 280 -7.47 -12.49 1.76
CA GLN A 280 -7.08 -12.76 0.37
C GLN A 280 -7.79 -11.80 -0.57
N LYS A 281 -7.08 -11.33 -1.61
CA LYS A 281 -7.67 -10.39 -2.57
C LYS A 281 -8.73 -11.11 -3.40
N PHE A 282 -9.92 -10.52 -3.47
CA PHE A 282 -11.02 -11.01 -4.28
C PHE A 282 -11.07 -10.25 -5.61
N LYS A 283 -10.98 -10.98 -6.72
CA LYS A 283 -11.04 -10.42 -8.08
C LYS A 283 -11.71 -11.42 -9.03
N ASP A 284 -12.66 -10.96 -9.84
CA ASP A 284 -13.30 -11.77 -10.89
C ASP A 284 -13.90 -13.10 -10.38
N GLY A 285 -14.51 -13.07 -9.18
CA GLY A 285 -15.13 -14.25 -8.57
C GLY A 285 -14.14 -15.25 -7.95
N LYS A 286 -12.84 -14.93 -7.91
CA LYS A 286 -11.79 -15.80 -7.38
C LYS A 286 -10.95 -15.09 -6.33
N LEU A 287 -10.42 -15.88 -5.40
CA LEU A 287 -9.41 -15.45 -4.44
C LEU A 287 -8.01 -15.59 -5.05
N GLN A 288 -7.14 -14.65 -4.71
CA GLN A 288 -5.73 -14.67 -5.10
C GLN A 288 -4.88 -15.22 -3.96
N ASP A 289 -3.79 -15.90 -4.32
CA ASP A 289 -2.92 -16.62 -3.38
C ASP A 289 -2.23 -15.71 -2.35
N LYS A 290 -2.05 -14.43 -2.67
CA LYS A 290 -1.37 -13.48 -1.78
C LYS A 290 -2.23 -13.13 -0.58
N GLN A 291 -1.75 -13.49 0.61
CA GLN A 291 -2.38 -13.21 1.90
C GLN A 291 -1.81 -11.93 2.53
N ILE A 292 -2.67 -11.20 3.25
CA ILE A 292 -2.27 -10.05 4.07
C ILE A 292 -3.00 -10.12 5.42
N GLU A 293 -2.33 -9.65 6.47
CA GLU A 293 -2.89 -9.62 7.83
C GLU A 293 -3.21 -8.20 8.27
N LYS A 294 -4.40 -8.04 8.87
CA LYS A 294 -4.90 -6.77 9.42
C LYS A 294 -5.79 -7.00 10.63
N THR A 295 -5.74 -6.08 11.60
CA THR A 295 -6.73 -6.01 12.67
C THR A 295 -8.03 -5.38 12.17
N ALA A 296 -9.15 -5.63 12.87
CA ALA A 296 -10.47 -5.08 12.56
C ALA A 296 -10.48 -3.56 12.32
N ALA A 297 -9.68 -2.80 13.07
CA ALA A 297 -9.57 -1.34 12.97
C ALA A 297 -9.10 -0.83 11.59
N TYR A 298 -8.58 -1.69 10.73
CA TYR A 298 -8.17 -1.36 9.36
C TYR A 298 -9.13 -1.89 8.30
N LEU A 299 -10.24 -2.51 8.69
CA LEU A 299 -11.19 -3.16 7.79
C LEU A 299 -12.47 -2.34 7.68
N GLN A 300 -13.04 -2.30 6.48
CA GLN A 300 -14.38 -1.78 6.24
C GLN A 300 -15.18 -2.82 5.48
N LYS A 301 -16.31 -3.26 6.05
CA LYS A 301 -17.20 -4.27 5.43
C LYS A 301 -17.78 -3.76 4.12
N VAL A 302 -17.79 -4.65 3.12
CA VAL A 302 -18.30 -4.42 1.77
C VAL A 302 -19.47 -5.36 1.54
N ASN A 303 -20.61 -4.81 1.15
CA ASN A 303 -21.71 -5.63 0.67
C ASN A 303 -21.50 -5.94 -0.82
N ILE A 304 -21.32 -7.21 -1.14
CA ILE A 304 -21.04 -7.66 -2.50
C ILE A 304 -22.29 -7.75 -3.37
N SER A 305 -23.49 -7.89 -2.78
CA SER A 305 -24.74 -7.94 -3.57
C SER A 305 -25.01 -6.64 -4.33
N THR A 306 -24.54 -5.50 -3.81
CA THR A 306 -24.61 -4.19 -4.47
C THR A 306 -23.57 -3.98 -5.57
N LEU A 307 -22.50 -4.77 -5.61
CA LEU A 307 -21.44 -4.71 -6.63
C LEU A 307 -21.78 -5.55 -7.86
N PHE A 308 -22.45 -6.70 -7.68
CA PHE A 308 -22.83 -7.60 -8.75
C PHE A 308 -24.12 -7.22 -9.49
N SER A 309 -24.89 -6.23 -9.01
CA SER A 309 -26.04 -5.70 -9.76
C SER A 309 -25.63 -5.06 -11.10
N LYS A 310 -24.36 -4.67 -11.26
CA LYS A 310 -23.77 -4.21 -12.52
C LYS A 310 -23.31 -5.32 -13.48
N GLN A 311 -23.41 -6.59 -13.11
CA GLN A 311 -22.90 -7.71 -13.93
C GLN A 311 -23.99 -8.58 -14.59
N LYS A 312 -25.29 -8.27 -14.43
CA LYS A 312 -26.33 -8.90 -15.26
C LYS A 312 -26.47 -8.18 -16.61
N THR A 313 -25.44 -8.30 -17.44
CA THR A 313 -25.52 -8.17 -18.92
C THR A 313 -24.23 -8.71 -19.56
N LYS A 314 -23.79 -9.92 -19.20
CA LYS A 314 -22.97 -10.76 -20.08
C LYS A 314 -23.48 -12.20 -19.99
N LYS A 315 -23.87 -12.76 -21.14
CA LYS A 315 -24.42 -14.11 -21.34
C LYS A 315 -23.57 -15.16 -20.59
N GLU A 316 -24.21 -16.05 -19.84
CA GLU A 316 -23.57 -17.23 -19.26
C GLU A 316 -22.97 -18.09 -20.38
N ILE A 317 -21.65 -18.18 -20.41
CA ILE A 317 -20.90 -19.06 -21.32
C ILE A 317 -20.87 -20.45 -20.66
N SER A 318 -21.18 -21.49 -21.43
CA SER A 318 -21.35 -22.84 -20.90
C SER A 318 -20.04 -23.41 -20.34
N LYS A 319 -20.13 -24.32 -19.34
CA LYS A 319 -18.95 -25.02 -18.79
C LYS A 319 -18.13 -25.75 -19.87
N LYS A 320 -18.74 -26.13 -21.00
CA LYS A 320 -18.05 -26.73 -22.15
C LYS A 320 -17.12 -25.72 -22.85
N GLU A 321 -17.55 -24.47 -23.01
CA GLU A 321 -16.75 -23.41 -23.63
C GLU A 321 -15.58 -22.98 -22.75
N VAL A 322 -15.77 -22.90 -21.43
CA VAL A 322 -14.67 -22.63 -20.48
C VAL A 322 -13.59 -23.71 -20.53
N LYS A 323 -14.00 -24.98 -20.67
CA LYS A 323 -13.07 -26.11 -20.80
C LYS A 323 -12.34 -26.10 -22.16
N LYS A 324 -13.03 -25.75 -23.24
CA LYS A 324 -12.43 -25.52 -24.57
C LYS A 324 -11.38 -24.41 -24.52
N GLN A 325 -11.70 -23.28 -23.90
CA GLN A 325 -10.76 -22.15 -23.74
C GLN A 325 -9.53 -22.57 -22.92
N THR A 326 -9.73 -23.27 -21.80
CA THR A 326 -8.61 -23.69 -20.93
C THR A 326 -7.67 -24.68 -21.63
N ASN A 327 -8.20 -25.57 -22.47
CA ASN A 327 -7.38 -26.49 -23.25
C ASN A 327 -6.62 -25.77 -24.37
N LEU A 328 -7.25 -24.78 -25.02
CA LEU A 328 -6.62 -23.92 -26.01
C LEU A 328 -5.45 -23.14 -25.39
N PHE A 329 -5.64 -22.54 -24.21
CA PHE A 329 -4.60 -21.83 -23.47
C PHE A 329 -3.39 -22.73 -23.12
N LYS A 330 -3.62 -24.00 -22.80
CA LYS A 330 -2.54 -24.95 -22.51
C LYS A 330 -1.78 -25.37 -23.76
N LYS A 331 -2.46 -25.46 -24.91
CA LYS A 331 -1.84 -25.79 -26.20
C LYS A 331 -0.96 -24.63 -26.69
N LEU A 332 -1.49 -23.41 -26.70
CA LEU A 332 -0.78 -22.17 -27.10
C LEU A 332 0.49 -21.91 -26.27
N LYS A 333 0.50 -22.32 -25.00
CA LYS A 333 1.66 -22.16 -24.09
C LYS A 333 2.75 -23.22 -24.33
N ARG A 334 2.39 -24.39 -24.89
CA ARG A 334 3.37 -25.43 -25.26
C ARG A 334 4.13 -25.08 -26.54
N GLU A 335 3.48 -24.34 -27.44
CA GLU A 335 4.02 -23.92 -28.73
C GLU A 335 4.76 -22.57 -28.68
N GLY A 336 4.98 -22.00 -27.47
CA GLY A 336 5.93 -20.88 -27.28
C GLY A 336 5.40 -19.47 -27.51
N ILE A 337 4.07 -19.27 -27.46
CA ILE A 337 3.42 -18.05 -27.93
C ILE A 337 3.11 -17.10 -26.76
N ASP A 338 3.59 -15.85 -26.82
CA ASP A 338 3.31 -14.82 -25.78
C ASP A 338 1.93 -14.16 -25.97
N LEU A 339 1.10 -14.28 -24.92
CA LEU A 339 -0.30 -13.87 -24.84
C LEU A 339 -0.53 -12.35 -24.96
N LYS A 340 0.54 -11.55 -24.99
CA LYS A 340 0.48 -10.09 -25.11
C LYS A 340 0.20 -9.59 -26.52
N ASN A 341 0.35 -10.44 -27.54
CA ASN A 341 0.12 -10.09 -28.95
C ASN A 341 -1.31 -10.35 -29.44
N ILE A 342 -2.22 -10.75 -28.55
CA ILE A 342 -3.62 -11.03 -28.87
C ILE A 342 -4.50 -9.89 -28.33
N ILE A 343 -5.04 -9.04 -29.21
CA ILE A 343 -6.05 -8.03 -28.84
C ILE A 343 -7.48 -8.60 -29.03
N PRO A 344 -8.56 -7.96 -28.51
CA PRO A 344 -9.33 -8.52 -27.42
C PRO A 344 -10.78 -8.71 -27.83
N ASP A 345 -11.24 -9.93 -28.11
CA ASP A 345 -12.67 -10.22 -28.03
C ASP A 345 -13.06 -11.70 -27.97
N ASN A 346 -12.17 -12.57 -27.49
CA ASN A 346 -12.49 -13.97 -27.14
C ASN A 346 -13.37 -14.71 -28.19
N LYS A 347 -13.20 -14.41 -29.47
CA LYS A 347 -13.77 -15.16 -30.59
C LYS A 347 -12.62 -15.65 -31.44
N TYR A 348 -12.52 -16.97 -31.60
CA TYR A 348 -11.71 -17.57 -32.66
C TYR A 348 -12.37 -17.20 -34.00
N LEU A 349 -11.66 -16.45 -34.84
CA LEU A 349 -12.07 -16.25 -36.24
C LEU A 349 -11.37 -17.31 -37.10
N PRO A 350 -12.12 -18.11 -37.90
CA PRO A 350 -11.55 -19.01 -38.89
C PRO A 350 -10.61 -18.28 -39.87
N PRO A 351 -9.53 -18.91 -40.37
CA PRO A 351 -8.58 -18.29 -41.30
C PRO A 351 -9.24 -17.65 -42.54
N GLU A 352 -10.30 -18.26 -43.06
CA GLU A 352 -11.09 -17.75 -44.19
C GLU A 352 -11.74 -16.38 -43.88
N GLN A 353 -12.25 -16.19 -42.66
CA GLN A 353 -12.84 -14.91 -42.24
C GLN A 353 -11.78 -13.83 -42.06
N ILE A 354 -10.57 -14.20 -41.62
CA ILE A 354 -9.45 -13.27 -41.47
C ILE A 354 -8.91 -12.86 -42.85
N HIS A 355 -8.86 -13.79 -43.81
CA HIS A 355 -8.58 -13.46 -45.20
C HIS A 355 -9.60 -12.49 -45.78
N GLN A 356 -10.90 -12.72 -45.55
CA GLN A 356 -11.96 -11.80 -45.99
C GLN A 356 -11.81 -10.40 -45.36
N GLU A 357 -11.49 -10.31 -44.07
CA GLU A 357 -11.23 -9.01 -43.41
C GLU A 357 -9.99 -8.31 -43.98
N ILE A 358 -8.91 -9.04 -44.29
CA ILE A 358 -7.71 -8.47 -44.91
C ILE A 358 -8.04 -7.91 -46.31
N GLU A 359 -8.80 -8.66 -47.12
CA GLU A 359 -9.21 -8.20 -48.45
C GLU A 359 -10.17 -7.01 -48.37
N GLN A 360 -11.09 -6.98 -47.40
CA GLN A 360 -11.95 -5.83 -47.16
C GLN A 360 -11.13 -4.58 -46.78
N LEU A 361 -10.16 -4.71 -45.87
CA LEU A 361 -9.29 -3.60 -45.47
C LEU A 361 -8.41 -3.11 -46.62
N LYS A 362 -7.96 -3.99 -47.52
CA LYS A 362 -7.26 -3.60 -48.75
C LYS A 362 -8.16 -2.84 -49.71
N LYS A 363 -9.43 -3.25 -49.83
CA LYS A 363 -10.44 -2.58 -50.67
C LYS A 363 -10.75 -1.18 -50.13
N GLU A 364 -11.00 -1.04 -48.83
CA GLU A 364 -11.21 0.26 -48.16
C GLU A 364 -10.01 1.19 -48.35
N LYS A 365 -8.79 0.65 -48.30
CA LYS A 365 -7.56 1.41 -48.61
C LYS A 365 -7.53 1.89 -50.07
N GLN A 366 -7.90 1.04 -51.02
CA GLN A 366 -7.95 1.42 -52.44
C GLN A 366 -9.03 2.47 -52.71
N GLU A 367 -10.21 2.33 -52.12
CA GLU A 367 -11.31 3.30 -52.22
C GLU A 367 -10.91 4.66 -51.64
N ALA A 368 -10.23 4.69 -50.49
CA ALA A 368 -9.70 5.92 -49.91
C ALA A 368 -8.66 6.61 -50.81
N ILE A 369 -7.78 5.83 -51.46
CA ILE A 369 -6.79 6.35 -52.42
C ILE A 369 -7.48 6.88 -53.69
N GLN A 370 -8.51 6.19 -54.20
CA GLN A 370 -9.30 6.64 -55.34
C GLN A 370 -10.03 7.94 -55.03
N LEU A 371 -10.71 8.02 -53.88
CA LEU A 371 -11.40 9.22 -53.43
C LEU A 371 -10.43 10.39 -53.29
N ARG A 372 -9.25 10.16 -52.71
CA ARG A 372 -8.17 11.16 -52.67
C ARG A 372 -7.81 11.62 -54.08
N ASN A 373 -7.48 10.70 -54.99
CA ASN A 373 -7.06 11.07 -56.34
C ASN A 373 -8.16 11.84 -57.09
N GLN A 374 -9.43 11.49 -56.88
CA GLN A 374 -10.58 12.20 -57.44
C GLN A 374 -10.71 13.62 -56.87
N LEU A 375 -10.51 13.79 -55.57
CA LEU A 375 -10.44 15.11 -54.93
C LEU A 375 -9.26 15.94 -55.45
N TYR A 376 -8.10 15.32 -55.70
CA TYR A 376 -6.96 16.01 -56.31
C TYR A 376 -7.26 16.48 -57.74
N VAL A 377 -7.94 15.67 -58.56
CA VAL A 377 -8.33 16.07 -59.93
C VAL A 377 -9.34 17.21 -59.92
N ASN A 378 -10.34 17.17 -59.03
CA ASN A 378 -11.29 18.27 -58.87
C ASN A 378 -10.58 19.56 -58.43
N LEU A 379 -9.69 19.44 -57.44
CA LEU A 379 -8.85 20.53 -56.99
C LEU A 379 -8.00 21.11 -58.15
N GLU A 380 -7.33 20.27 -58.94
CA GLU A 380 -6.48 20.73 -60.05
C GLU A 380 -7.31 21.39 -61.17
N ARG A 381 -8.57 20.98 -61.37
CA ARG A 381 -9.50 21.63 -62.31
C ARG A 381 -9.91 23.02 -61.84
N ASP A 382 -10.20 23.17 -60.56
CA ASP A 382 -10.65 24.44 -59.97
C ASP A 382 -9.48 25.46 -59.86
N LYS A 383 -8.23 25.00 -59.97
CA LYS A 383 -7.02 25.85 -60.01
C LYS A 383 -6.91 26.72 -61.27
N ASP A 384 -7.46 26.27 -62.39
CA ASP A 384 -7.34 26.94 -63.69
C ASP A 384 -8.50 27.93 -63.96
N GLU A 385 -9.34 28.23 -62.96
CA GLU A 385 -10.35 29.30 -63.07
C GLU A 385 -9.66 30.67 -63.29
N GLU A 386 -10.11 31.41 -64.31
CA GLU A 386 -9.58 32.73 -64.65
C GLU A 386 -9.91 33.75 -63.56
N ILE A 387 -8.97 33.98 -62.66
CA ILE A 387 -9.01 35.09 -61.68
C ILE A 387 -8.24 36.27 -62.29
N GLU A 388 -8.95 37.36 -62.59
CA GLU A 388 -8.39 38.57 -63.23
C GLU A 388 -7.44 39.36 -62.32
N GLU A 389 -7.60 39.28 -60.99
CA GLU A 389 -6.83 40.07 -60.02
C GLU A 389 -5.62 39.31 -59.43
N LYS A 390 -4.42 39.86 -59.61
CA LYS A 390 -3.14 39.17 -59.35
C LYS A 390 -2.92 38.78 -57.88
N ASP A 391 -3.37 39.62 -56.95
CA ASP A 391 -3.23 39.39 -55.50
C ASP A 391 -4.23 38.36 -54.97
N GLU A 392 -5.44 38.32 -55.53
CA GLU A 392 -6.43 37.28 -55.19
C GLU A 392 -6.02 35.92 -55.74
N LYS A 393 -5.46 35.88 -56.95
CA LYS A 393 -4.90 34.67 -57.55
C LYS A 393 -3.80 34.05 -56.68
N GLN A 394 -2.93 34.87 -56.08
CA GLN A 394 -1.86 34.39 -55.19
C GLN A 394 -2.40 33.81 -53.86
N LYS A 395 -3.43 34.44 -53.27
CA LYS A 395 -4.11 33.92 -52.06
C LYS A 395 -4.81 32.60 -52.35
N TYR A 396 -5.49 32.50 -53.49
CA TYR A 396 -6.16 31.28 -53.95
C TYR A 396 -5.16 30.14 -54.18
N LEU A 397 -4.04 30.40 -54.85
CA LEU A 397 -2.94 29.42 -55.05
C LEU A 397 -2.32 28.94 -53.72
N THR A 398 -2.23 29.82 -52.72
CA THR A 398 -1.71 29.47 -51.39
C THR A 398 -2.71 28.60 -50.62
N PHE A 399 -4.00 28.94 -50.65
CA PHE A 399 -5.07 28.13 -50.06
C PHE A 399 -5.11 26.72 -50.69
N TYR A 400 -5.02 26.66 -52.02
CA TYR A 400 -4.93 25.43 -52.78
C TYR A 400 -3.76 24.54 -52.33
N HIS A 401 -2.56 25.13 -52.20
CA HIS A 401 -1.37 24.41 -51.76
C HIS A 401 -1.53 23.81 -50.35
N ASN A 402 -2.11 24.58 -49.41
CA ASN A 402 -2.35 24.12 -48.04
C ASN A 402 -3.38 22.99 -47.97
N MET A 403 -4.45 23.06 -48.77
CA MET A 403 -5.44 21.97 -48.87
C MET A 403 -4.83 20.68 -49.42
N LYS A 404 -3.93 20.80 -50.42
CA LYS A 404 -3.19 19.67 -50.99
C LYS A 404 -2.25 19.00 -49.97
N LEU A 405 -1.64 19.79 -49.08
CA LEU A 405 -0.83 19.27 -47.97
C LEU A 405 -1.68 18.57 -46.92
N LEU A 406 -2.80 19.16 -46.50
CA LEU A 406 -3.69 18.58 -45.50
C LEU A 406 -4.29 17.24 -45.95
N LEU A 407 -4.69 17.13 -47.22
CA LEU A 407 -5.19 15.89 -47.80
C LEU A 407 -4.11 14.80 -47.86
N LYS A 408 -2.86 15.19 -48.12
CA LYS A 408 -1.72 14.27 -48.10
C LYS A 408 -1.48 13.73 -46.70
N ASP A 409 -1.38 14.61 -45.70
CA ASP A 409 -1.14 14.24 -44.30
C ASP A 409 -2.25 13.33 -43.76
N PHE A 410 -3.51 13.65 -44.05
CA PHE A 410 -4.65 12.82 -43.64
C PHE A 410 -4.58 11.41 -44.26
N THR A 411 -4.22 11.33 -45.55
CA THR A 411 -4.07 10.04 -46.24
C THR A 411 -2.92 9.23 -45.66
N ASP A 412 -1.79 9.87 -45.32
CA ASP A 412 -0.62 9.20 -44.75
C ASP A 412 -0.92 8.66 -43.35
N GLN A 413 -1.69 9.40 -42.53
CA GLN A 413 -2.17 8.92 -41.24
C GLN A 413 -3.12 7.72 -41.38
N LEU A 414 -4.10 7.80 -42.29
CA LEU A 414 -5.02 6.68 -42.56
C LEU A 414 -4.26 5.45 -43.08
N ASN A 415 -3.31 5.63 -43.99
CA ASN A 415 -2.46 4.55 -44.49
C ASN A 415 -1.66 3.89 -43.37
N THR A 416 -1.13 4.69 -42.43
CA THR A 416 -0.41 4.17 -41.26
C THR A 416 -1.31 3.30 -40.38
N ILE A 417 -2.53 3.76 -40.11
CA ILE A 417 -3.52 3.04 -39.30
C ILE A 417 -3.96 1.74 -40.00
N LEU A 418 -4.28 1.80 -41.30
CA LEU A 418 -4.71 0.65 -42.09
C LEU A 418 -3.59 -0.39 -42.23
N ASN A 419 -2.35 0.04 -42.49
CA ASN A 419 -1.20 -0.88 -42.58
C ASN A 419 -0.93 -1.56 -41.23
N SER A 420 -1.03 -0.82 -40.13
CA SER A 420 -0.91 -1.39 -38.78
C SER A 420 -1.97 -2.46 -38.55
N LYS A 421 -3.24 -2.17 -38.87
CA LYS A 421 -4.33 -3.15 -38.77
C LYS A 421 -4.06 -4.39 -39.63
N ILE A 422 -3.69 -4.22 -40.91
CA ILE A 422 -3.40 -5.33 -41.84
C ILE A 422 -2.25 -6.19 -41.30
N ASN A 423 -1.16 -5.59 -40.82
CA ASN A 423 -0.02 -6.32 -40.26
C ASN A 423 -0.42 -7.13 -39.04
N THR A 424 -1.24 -6.59 -38.14
CA THR A 424 -1.77 -7.36 -37.01
C THR A 424 -2.57 -8.58 -37.46
N ARG A 425 -3.39 -8.47 -38.53
CA ARG A 425 -4.19 -9.61 -39.03
C ARG A 425 -3.31 -10.64 -39.75
N LYS A 426 -2.29 -10.20 -40.49
CA LYS A 426 -1.30 -11.10 -41.11
C LYS A 426 -0.51 -11.90 -40.07
N GLN A 427 -0.03 -11.25 -39.01
CA GLN A 427 0.64 -11.92 -37.90
C GLN A 427 -0.27 -12.98 -37.24
N PHE A 428 -1.56 -12.69 -37.12
CA PHE A 428 -2.54 -13.65 -36.61
C PHE A 428 -2.81 -14.81 -37.60
N LEU A 429 -2.66 -14.59 -38.90
CA LEU A 429 -2.84 -15.61 -39.93
C LEU A 429 -1.62 -16.53 -40.03
N GLU A 430 -0.40 -15.98 -39.99
CA GLU A 430 0.85 -16.74 -39.87
C GLU A 430 0.85 -17.62 -38.62
N PHE A 431 0.37 -17.06 -37.52
CA PHE A 431 0.15 -17.77 -36.27
C PHE A 431 -0.81 -18.96 -36.40
N ASN A 432 -1.95 -18.76 -37.07
CA ASN A 432 -2.92 -19.83 -37.31
C ASN A 432 -2.37 -20.92 -38.24
N ASN A 433 -1.57 -20.57 -39.24
CA ASN A 433 -0.96 -21.54 -40.16
C ASN A 433 0.11 -22.39 -39.47
N TYR A 434 0.94 -21.78 -38.61
CA TYR A 434 1.92 -22.50 -37.79
C TYR A 434 1.26 -23.56 -36.89
N LEU A 435 0.10 -23.24 -36.33
CA LEU A 435 -0.73 -24.14 -35.52
C LEU A 435 -1.39 -25.29 -36.32
N ILE A 436 -1.48 -25.19 -37.65
CA ILE A 436 -2.05 -26.21 -38.54
C ILE A 436 -0.94 -27.16 -39.03
N ASP A 437 0.27 -26.66 -39.29
CA ASP A 437 1.41 -27.47 -39.74
C ASP A 437 2.05 -28.32 -38.61
N ASP A 438 1.88 -27.94 -37.34
CA ASP A 438 2.32 -28.68 -36.15
C ASP A 438 1.29 -29.71 -35.61
N ILE A 439 0.20 -29.98 -36.35
CA ILE A 439 -0.81 -31.04 -36.08
C ILE A 439 -0.71 -32.10 -37.16
#